data_AF-A0A6L8NCK1-F1
#
_entry.id   AF-A0A6L8NCK1-F1
#
_cell.length_a   1.000
_cell.length_b   1.000
_cell.length_c   1.000
_cell.angle_alpha   90.00
_cell.angle_beta   90.00
_cell.angle_gamma   90.00
#
_symmetry.space_group_name_H-M   'P 1'
#
loop_
_entity.id
_entity.type
_entity.pdbx_description
1 polymer ?
#
loop_
_entity_poly.entity_id
_entity_poly.type
_entity_poly.pdbx_seq_one_letter_code
_entity_poly.pdbx_strand_id
1 'polypeptide(L)'
;MTDSTTSALCRVTVRAPAKSIDLAVPADVPVADLLPALVRYAGDDLSEQGLEHGGWVLQRLGGRPLDEDTSLESHGVLDGETLHLRPHTDALPEVLLDDLVEGVATTMETQPFAWTAQAARRVLLTLLVLTLAAGLAVLAVPGPSGGLRALAAAATGLLLLG
;
A
#
# COMPACT_ATOMS: atom_id res chain seq x y z
N MET A 1 41.37 -32.59 20.88
CA MET A 1 41.37 -31.16 21.24
C MET A 1 40.19 -30.55 20.49
N THR A 2 39.02 -30.60 21.11
CA THR A 2 37.76 -30.16 20.52
C THR A 2 37.52 -28.74 21.00
N ASP A 3 37.89 -27.76 20.18
CA ASP A 3 37.48 -26.37 20.38
C ASP A 3 35.99 -26.30 20.08
N SER A 4 35.18 -26.43 21.12
CA SER A 4 33.78 -26.01 21.09
C SER A 4 33.76 -24.48 21.19
N THR A 5 34.03 -23.81 20.07
CA THR A 5 33.67 -22.41 19.87
C THR A 5 32.20 -22.29 20.24
N THR A 6 31.87 -21.48 21.24
CA THR A 6 30.49 -21.28 21.68
C THR A 6 29.75 -20.62 20.52
N SER A 7 29.10 -21.42 19.67
CA SER A 7 28.26 -20.90 18.58
C SER A 7 27.23 -19.95 19.21
N ALA A 8 27.21 -18.72 18.72
CA ALA A 8 26.26 -17.72 19.18
C ALA A 8 24.86 -18.19 18.77
N LEU A 9 24.09 -18.68 19.74
CA LEU A 9 22.71 -19.13 19.50
C LEU A 9 21.81 -17.91 19.32
N CYS A 10 20.99 -17.94 18.26
CA CYS A 10 19.94 -16.98 17.98
C CYS A 10 18.60 -17.70 17.97
N ARG A 11 17.65 -17.24 18.78
CA ARG A 11 16.27 -17.72 18.75
C ARG A 11 15.56 -17.08 17.57
N VAL A 12 15.00 -17.90 16.69
CA VAL A 12 14.21 -17.43 15.54
C VAL A 12 12.85 -18.10 15.57
N THR A 13 11.81 -17.34 15.19
CA THR A 13 10.48 -17.86 14.96
C THR A 13 10.32 -18.13 13.47
N VAL A 14 10.22 -19.40 13.08
CA VAL A 14 10.02 -19.80 11.68
C VAL A 14 8.54 -20.06 11.44
N ARG A 15 7.91 -19.22 10.60
CA ARG A 15 6.52 -19.33 10.20
C ARG A 15 6.40 -20.08 8.87
N ALA A 16 6.00 -21.34 8.94
CA ALA A 16 5.64 -22.14 7.78
C ALA A 16 4.13 -22.00 7.44
N PRO A 17 3.66 -22.45 6.26
CA PRO A 17 2.27 -22.31 5.85
C PRO A 17 1.26 -22.93 6.83
N ALA A 18 1.59 -24.08 7.42
CA ALA A 18 0.69 -24.82 8.30
C ALA A 18 0.94 -24.56 9.80
N LYS A 19 2.15 -24.17 10.20
CA LYS A 19 2.51 -23.98 11.60
C LYS A 19 3.68 -23.00 11.78
N SER A 20 3.80 -22.46 12.99
CA SER A 20 4.96 -21.65 13.40
C SER A 20 5.74 -22.40 14.47
N ILE A 21 7.06 -22.33 14.41
CA ILE A 21 7.96 -22.98 15.37
C ILE A 21 9.01 -21.98 15.85
N ASP A 22 9.39 -22.10 17.12
CA ASP A 22 10.47 -21.30 17.70
C ASP A 22 11.68 -22.21 17.93
N LEU A 23 12.82 -21.84 17.38
CA LEU A 23 14.04 -22.65 17.46
C LEU A 23 15.24 -21.76 17.79
N ALA A 24 16.12 -22.25 18.66
CA ALA A 24 17.44 -21.69 18.85
C ALA A 24 18.39 -22.32 17.81
N VAL A 25 18.93 -21.50 16.92
CA VAL A 25 19.84 -21.93 15.85
C VAL A 25 21.19 -21.22 15.98
N PRO A 26 22.30 -21.88 15.57
CA PRO A 26 23.60 -21.22 15.37
C PRO A 26 23.49 -20.01 14.44
N ALA A 27 23.86 -18.82 14.91
CA ALA A 27 23.81 -17.60 14.10
C ALA A 27 24.97 -17.50 13.09
N ASP A 28 26.07 -18.22 13.35
CA ASP A 28 27.31 -18.28 12.58
C ASP A 28 27.29 -19.29 11.42
N VAL A 29 26.22 -20.09 11.33
CA VAL A 29 26.06 -21.12 10.29
C VAL A 29 25.30 -20.56 9.08
N PRO A 30 25.69 -20.90 7.84
CA PRO A 30 24.96 -20.51 6.64
C PRO A 30 23.50 -20.95 6.65
N VAL A 31 22.64 -20.13 6.05
CA VAL A 31 21.20 -20.41 5.97
C VAL A 31 20.92 -21.74 5.22
N ALA A 32 21.71 -22.08 4.20
CA ALA A 32 21.64 -23.34 3.45
C ALA A 32 21.72 -24.58 4.37
N ASP A 33 22.59 -24.56 5.37
CA ASP A 33 22.81 -25.68 6.29
C ASP A 33 21.70 -25.79 7.34
N LEU A 34 21.07 -24.65 7.69
CA LEU A 34 19.97 -24.59 8.65
C LEU A 34 18.62 -25.01 8.02
N LEU A 35 18.40 -24.69 6.73
CA LEU A 35 17.15 -24.91 6.02
C LEU A 35 16.61 -26.36 6.12
N PRO A 36 17.39 -27.43 5.87
CA PRO A 36 16.90 -28.80 5.98
C PRO A 36 16.41 -29.17 7.39
N ALA A 37 17.09 -28.65 8.42
CA ALA A 37 16.67 -28.85 9.80
C ALA A 37 15.37 -28.09 10.09
N LEU A 38 15.29 -26.83 9.67
CA LEU A 38 14.11 -25.98 9.87
C LEU A 38 12.87 -26.54 9.16
N VAL A 39 12.99 -26.99 7.91
CA VAL A 39 11.90 -27.62 7.15
C VAL A 39 11.39 -28.88 7.86
N ARG A 40 12.30 -29.75 8.31
CA ARG A 40 11.95 -30.97 9.05
C ARG A 40 11.20 -30.67 10.35
N TYR A 41 11.62 -29.66 11.11
CA TYR A 41 10.90 -29.26 12.32
C TYR A 41 9.59 -28.53 12.00
N ALA A 42 9.51 -27.84 10.86
CA ALA A 42 8.34 -27.09 10.42
C ALA A 42 7.20 -27.99 9.92
N GLY A 43 7.43 -29.26 9.58
CA GLY A 43 6.36 -30.18 9.18
C GLY A 43 6.87 -31.37 8.38
N ASP A 44 6.28 -32.54 8.62
CA ASP A 44 6.68 -33.79 7.96
C ASP A 44 6.45 -33.71 6.43
N ASP A 45 5.30 -33.15 6.00
CA ASP A 45 4.93 -33.03 4.58
C ASP A 45 5.67 -31.91 3.83
N LEU A 46 6.28 -30.94 4.54
CA LEU A 46 6.98 -29.81 3.89
C LEU A 46 8.22 -30.28 3.15
N SER A 47 8.86 -31.35 3.63
CA SER A 47 10.03 -31.93 3.00
C SER A 47 9.71 -32.48 1.61
N GLU A 48 8.58 -33.18 1.47
CA GLU A 48 8.09 -33.72 0.19
C GLU A 48 7.58 -32.60 -0.73
N GLN A 49 6.85 -31.63 -0.19
CA GLN A 49 6.40 -30.45 -0.95
C GLN A 49 7.58 -29.64 -1.49
N GLY A 50 8.73 -29.61 -0.80
CA GLY A 50 9.92 -28.91 -1.27
C GLY A 50 10.44 -29.40 -2.63
N LEU A 51 10.23 -30.68 -2.98
CA LEU A 51 10.61 -31.23 -4.28
C LEU A 51 9.74 -30.69 -5.42
N GLU A 52 8.47 -30.41 -5.16
CA GLU A 52 7.53 -29.90 -6.16
C GLU A 52 7.70 -28.39 -6.41
N HIS A 53 8.18 -27.65 -5.42
CA HIS A 53 8.23 -26.18 -5.44
C HIS A 53 9.66 -25.60 -5.58
N GLY A 54 10.63 -26.42 -5.97
CA GLY A 54 12.01 -25.98 -6.23
C GLY A 54 12.78 -25.57 -4.97
N GLY A 55 12.39 -26.07 -3.80
CA GLY A 55 13.04 -25.80 -2.52
C GLY A 55 12.33 -24.75 -1.65
N TRP A 56 12.92 -24.51 -0.47
CA TRP A 56 12.40 -23.60 0.55
C TRP A 56 13.37 -22.46 0.78
N VAL A 57 12.85 -21.25 0.88
CA VAL A 57 13.64 -20.06 1.22
C VAL A 57 13.16 -19.46 2.53
N LEU A 58 14.10 -18.87 3.28
CA LEU A 58 13.82 -18.07 4.46
C LEU A 58 13.75 -16.61 4.07
N GLN A 59 12.72 -15.92 4.55
CA GLN A 59 12.49 -14.53 4.16
C GLN A 59 11.89 -13.72 5.31
N ARG A 60 12.34 -12.48 5.48
CA ARG A 60 11.69 -11.50 6.37
C ARG A 60 10.38 -11.03 5.76
N LEU A 61 9.40 -10.65 6.58
CA LEU A 61 8.14 -10.10 6.08
C LEU A 61 8.40 -8.87 5.19
N GLY A 62 8.12 -9.01 3.90
CA GLY A 62 8.30 -7.94 2.90
C GLY A 62 9.74 -7.64 2.48
N GLY A 63 10.74 -8.35 3.03
CA GLY A 63 12.14 -8.27 2.60
C GLY A 63 12.43 -9.19 1.43
N ARG A 64 13.68 -9.27 0.95
CA ARG A 64 14.10 -10.31 0.00
C ARG A 64 14.33 -11.65 0.72
N PRO A 65 14.31 -12.79 0.00
CA PRO A 65 14.83 -14.04 0.52
C PRO A 65 16.25 -13.85 1.07
N LEU A 66 16.53 -14.45 2.23
CA LEU A 66 17.88 -14.50 2.77
C LEU A 66 18.74 -15.33 1.81
N ASP A 67 19.95 -14.82 1.55
CA ASP A 67 20.95 -15.53 0.80
C ASP A 67 21.40 -16.79 1.56
N GLU A 68 21.32 -17.93 0.88
CA GLU A 68 21.54 -19.27 1.44
C GLU A 68 23.02 -19.50 1.80
N ASP A 69 23.95 -18.84 1.07
CA ASP A 69 25.39 -18.96 1.28
C ASP A 69 25.90 -18.15 2.50
N THR A 70 25.04 -17.32 3.07
CA THR A 70 25.38 -16.36 4.12
C THR A 70 24.76 -16.75 5.46
N SER A 71 25.42 -16.42 6.57
CA SER A 71 24.95 -16.72 7.94
C SER A 71 23.84 -15.75 8.41
N LEU A 72 23.04 -16.18 9.40
CA LEU A 72 21.96 -15.36 9.97
C LEU A 72 22.50 -14.06 10.61
N GLU A 73 23.66 -14.11 11.26
CA GLU A 73 24.32 -12.93 11.82
C GLU A 73 24.72 -11.90 10.74
N SER A 74 25.14 -12.39 9.57
CA SER A 74 25.57 -11.52 8.44
C SER A 74 24.37 -10.82 7.80
N HIS A 75 23.20 -11.46 7.81
CA HIS A 75 21.91 -10.82 7.47
C HIS A 75 21.37 -9.92 8.58
N GLY A 76 22.06 -9.83 9.72
CA GLY A 76 21.67 -9.04 10.88
C GLY A 76 20.37 -9.54 11.52
N VAL A 77 20.13 -10.85 11.50
CA VAL A 77 18.96 -11.45 12.16
C VAL A 77 19.14 -11.39 13.67
N LEU A 78 18.15 -10.80 14.35
CA LEU A 78 18.19 -10.60 15.80
C LEU A 78 17.49 -11.74 16.55
N ASP A 79 17.83 -11.90 17.84
CA ASP A 79 17.16 -12.86 18.71
C ASP A 79 15.66 -12.52 18.87
N GLY A 80 14.81 -13.51 18.63
CA GLY A 80 13.35 -13.40 18.63
C GLY A 80 12.75 -12.96 17.30
N GLU A 81 13.54 -12.82 16.24
CA GLU A 81 13.04 -12.37 14.95
C GLU A 81 12.20 -13.45 14.24
N THR A 82 11.12 -13.02 13.57
CA THR A 82 10.24 -13.91 12.81
C THR A 82 10.66 -13.97 11.35
N LEU A 83 10.95 -15.18 10.88
CA LEU A 83 11.27 -15.50 9.50
C LEU A 83 10.16 -16.36 8.90
N HIS A 84 9.83 -16.11 7.64
CA HIS A 84 8.83 -16.87 6.90
C HIS A 84 9.52 -17.93 6.04
N LEU A 85 9.04 -19.16 6.17
CA LEU A 85 9.46 -20.27 5.31
C LEU A 85 8.50 -20.32 4.11
N ARG A 86 9.02 -20.03 2.92
CA ARG A 86 8.23 -19.90 1.68
C ARG A 86 8.81 -20.80 0.59
N PRO A 87 7.99 -21.35 -0.32
CA PRO A 87 8.50 -22.06 -1.48
C PRO A 87 9.28 -21.09 -2.38
N HIS A 88 10.36 -21.56 -3.02
CA HIS A 88 11.21 -20.72 -3.87
C HIS A 88 10.43 -20.03 -5.02
N THR A 89 9.44 -20.74 -5.58
CA THR A 89 8.53 -20.20 -6.62
C THR A 89 7.59 -19.09 -6.12
N ASP A 90 7.40 -19.00 -4.80
CA ASP A 90 6.45 -18.11 -4.12
C ASP A 90 7.14 -17.10 -3.18
N ALA A 91 8.45 -16.92 -3.36
CA ALA A 91 9.25 -15.92 -2.70
C ALA A 91 8.67 -14.52 -2.97
N LEU A 92 8.39 -13.74 -1.91
CA LEU A 92 7.81 -12.42 -2.12
C LEU A 92 8.86 -11.50 -2.74
N PRO A 93 8.50 -10.68 -3.74
CA PRO A 93 9.36 -9.59 -4.16
C PRO A 93 9.55 -8.61 -2.99
N GLU A 94 10.68 -7.91 -3.00
CA GLU A 94 10.92 -6.81 -2.05
C GLU A 94 9.75 -5.84 -2.11
N VAL A 95 9.21 -5.46 -0.95
CA VAL A 95 8.10 -4.52 -0.89
C VAL A 95 8.63 -3.14 -1.26
N LEU A 96 8.50 -2.81 -2.54
CA LEU A 96 8.63 -1.45 -3.04
C LEU A 96 7.30 -0.74 -2.82
N LEU A 97 7.18 0.02 -1.72
CA LEU A 97 6.10 1.00 -1.58
C LEU A 97 6.38 2.16 -2.54
N ASP A 98 5.94 2.02 -3.79
CA ASP A 98 6.13 3.04 -4.84
C ASP A 98 5.12 4.21 -4.70
N ASP A 99 4.03 4.02 -3.96
CA ASP A 99 2.97 5.03 -3.87
C ASP A 99 2.43 5.21 -2.45
N LEU A 100 3.07 6.10 -1.68
CA LEU A 100 2.46 6.70 -0.48
C LEU A 100 1.33 7.69 -0.83
N VAL A 101 1.08 7.95 -2.13
CA VAL A 101 0.05 8.88 -2.63
C VAL A 101 -1.31 8.19 -2.78
N GLU A 102 -1.35 6.92 -3.19
CA GLU A 102 -2.60 6.14 -3.35
C GLU A 102 -3.32 5.89 -2.00
N GLY A 103 -2.56 5.82 -0.89
CA GLY A 103 -3.10 5.69 0.47
C GLY A 103 -3.82 6.96 0.99
N VAL A 104 -3.47 8.13 0.46
CA VAL A 104 -4.14 9.40 0.82
C VAL A 104 -5.43 9.58 0.02
N ALA A 105 -5.48 9.08 -1.22
CA ALA A 105 -6.67 9.18 -2.07
C ALA A 105 -7.89 8.46 -1.45
N THR A 106 -7.69 7.28 -0.86
CA THR A 106 -8.76 6.51 -0.22
C THR A 106 -9.24 7.09 1.12
N THR A 107 -8.45 7.94 1.77
CA THR A 107 -8.85 8.62 3.02
C THR A 107 -9.55 9.97 2.77
N MET A 108 -9.54 10.47 1.53
CA MET A 108 -10.15 11.74 1.16
C MET A 108 -11.65 11.64 0.81
N GLU A 109 -12.20 10.43 0.64
CA GLU A 109 -13.63 10.23 0.31
C GLU A 109 -14.58 10.62 1.45
N THR A 110 -14.10 10.71 2.70
CA THR A 110 -14.89 11.09 3.88
C THR A 110 -14.81 12.59 4.23
N GLN A 111 -14.44 13.45 3.29
CA GLN A 111 -14.52 14.91 3.51
C GLN A 111 -15.98 15.40 3.37
N PRO A 112 -16.58 15.97 4.43
CA PRO A 112 -17.97 16.47 4.39
C PRO A 112 -18.18 17.67 3.45
N PHE A 113 -17.10 18.21 2.87
CA PHE A 113 -17.11 19.33 1.93
C PHE A 113 -16.53 18.97 0.55
N ALA A 114 -16.52 17.68 0.18
CA ALA A 114 -16.05 17.26 -1.13
C ALA A 114 -16.84 17.96 -2.26
N TRP A 115 -16.13 18.48 -3.26
CA TRP A 115 -16.73 19.06 -4.46
C TRP A 115 -17.32 17.96 -5.33
N THR A 116 -18.52 17.51 -4.97
CA THR A 116 -19.24 16.47 -5.70
C THR A 116 -19.87 17.05 -6.98
N ALA A 117 -20.10 16.18 -7.97
CA ALA A 117 -20.85 16.54 -9.18
C ALA A 117 -22.22 17.18 -8.85
N GLN A 118 -22.86 16.73 -7.76
CA GLN A 118 -24.12 17.27 -7.29
C GLN A 118 -23.98 18.67 -6.68
N ALA A 119 -22.90 18.94 -5.92
CA ALA A 119 -22.61 20.27 -5.40
C ALA A 119 -22.31 21.26 -6.54
N ALA A 120 -21.47 20.85 -7.49
CA ALA A 120 -21.16 21.63 -8.69
C ALA A 120 -22.43 21.97 -9.50
N ARG A 121 -23.30 20.98 -9.73
CA ARG A 121 -24.58 21.16 -10.43
C ARG A 121 -25.49 22.15 -9.70
N ARG A 122 -25.59 22.07 -8.37
CA ARG A 122 -26.39 23.02 -7.58
C ARG A 122 -25.84 24.44 -7.69
N VAL A 123 -24.54 24.62 -7.54
CA VAL A 123 -23.88 25.94 -7.67
C VAL A 123 -24.14 26.54 -9.05
N LEU A 124 -23.90 25.77 -10.12
CA LEU A 124 -24.15 26.19 -11.50
C LEU A 124 -25.63 26.59 -11.72
N LEU A 125 -26.57 25.76 -11.26
CA LEU A 125 -28.00 26.06 -11.40
C LEU A 125 -28.40 27.30 -10.59
N THR A 126 -27.89 27.46 -9.37
CA THR A 126 -28.17 28.66 -8.57
C THR A 126 -27.64 29.92 -9.23
N LEU A 127 -26.42 29.86 -9.79
CA LEU A 127 -25.82 30.98 -10.50
C LEU A 127 -26.60 31.33 -11.78
N LEU A 128 -27.02 30.32 -12.53
CA LEU A 128 -27.87 30.49 -13.72
C LEU A 128 -29.19 31.18 -13.37
N VAL A 129 -29.90 30.70 -12.33
CA VAL A 129 -31.18 31.26 -11.91
C VAL A 129 -31.02 32.70 -11.43
N LEU A 130 -29.99 32.99 -10.62
CA LEU A 130 -29.72 34.35 -10.14
C LEU A 130 -29.40 35.31 -11.30
N THR A 131 -28.60 34.86 -12.26
CA THR A 131 -28.23 35.63 -13.46
C THR A 131 -29.47 35.95 -14.30
N LEU A 132 -30.35 34.98 -14.53
CA LEU A 132 -31.62 35.18 -15.23
C LEU A 132 -32.57 36.12 -14.47
N ALA A 133 -32.72 35.92 -13.15
CA ALA A 133 -33.58 36.75 -12.31
C ALA A 133 -33.09 38.21 -12.28
N ALA A 134 -31.78 38.44 -12.21
CA ALA A 134 -31.19 39.77 -12.29
C ALA A 134 -31.45 40.43 -13.65
N GLY A 135 -31.28 39.69 -14.76
CA GLY A 135 -31.61 40.18 -16.10
C GLY A 135 -33.09 40.58 -16.23
N LEU A 136 -34.00 39.74 -15.74
CA LEU A 136 -35.44 40.03 -15.73
C LEU A 136 -35.80 41.22 -14.84
N ALA A 137 -35.18 41.34 -13.66
CA ALA A 137 -35.41 42.48 -12.76
C ALA A 137 -34.98 43.80 -13.42
N VAL A 138 -33.84 43.84 -14.11
CA VAL A 138 -33.38 45.01 -14.86
C VAL A 138 -34.35 45.39 -15.99
N LEU A 139 -34.97 44.40 -16.65
CA LEU A 139 -35.98 44.63 -17.68
C LEU A 139 -37.32 45.10 -17.09
N ALA A 140 -37.70 44.61 -15.91
CA ALA A 140 -38.98 44.90 -15.27
C ALA A 140 -39.06 46.29 -14.59
N VAL A 141 -37.93 46.92 -14.27
CA VAL A 141 -37.91 48.26 -13.66
C VAL A 141 -38.19 49.34 -14.72
N PRO A 142 -39.27 50.15 -14.59
CA PRO A 142 -39.54 51.26 -15.51
C PRO A 142 -38.54 52.40 -15.30
N GLY A 143 -37.99 52.92 -16.40
CA GLY A 143 -36.88 53.88 -16.37
C GLY A 143 -36.42 54.34 -17.77
N PRO A 144 -35.82 55.53 -17.91
CA PRO A 144 -35.74 56.25 -19.19
C PRO A 144 -34.58 55.90 -20.15
N SER A 145 -33.67 54.96 -19.82
CA SER A 145 -32.46 54.70 -20.64
C SER A 145 -32.37 53.27 -21.17
N GLY A 146 -32.80 53.05 -22.42
CA GLY A 146 -32.75 51.74 -23.09
C GLY A 146 -31.33 51.17 -23.32
N GLY A 147 -30.31 52.03 -23.42
CA GLY A 147 -28.92 51.61 -23.65
C GLY A 147 -28.32 50.81 -22.48
N LEU A 148 -28.61 51.20 -21.24
CA LEU A 148 -28.17 50.49 -20.03
C LEU A 148 -28.82 49.10 -19.91
N ARG A 149 -30.07 48.96 -20.37
CA ARG A 149 -30.76 47.66 -20.43
C ARG A 149 -30.14 46.74 -21.48
N ALA A 150 -29.82 47.27 -22.66
CA ALA A 150 -29.18 46.51 -23.72
C ALA A 150 -27.79 46.01 -23.31
N LEU A 151 -26.99 46.84 -22.62
CA LEU A 151 -25.69 46.45 -22.07
C LEU A 151 -25.82 45.40 -20.97
N ALA A 152 -26.76 45.55 -20.05
CA ALA A 152 -27.01 44.57 -18.99
C ALA A 152 -27.45 43.21 -19.56
N ALA A 153 -28.34 43.20 -20.56
CA ALA A 153 -28.81 42.00 -21.25
C ALA A 153 -27.68 41.32 -22.06
N ALA A 154 -26.85 42.10 -22.75
CA ALA A 154 -25.71 41.57 -23.49
C ALA A 154 -24.66 40.96 -22.54
N ALA A 155 -24.38 41.61 -21.41
CA ALA A 155 -23.46 41.10 -20.41
C ALA A 155 -23.98 39.80 -19.76
N THR A 156 -25.27 39.72 -19.42
CA THR A 156 -25.89 38.48 -18.91
C THR A 156 -25.85 37.37 -19.96
N GLY A 157 -26.18 37.66 -21.22
CA GLY A 157 -26.10 36.69 -22.31
C GLY A 157 -24.68 36.15 -22.52
N LEU A 158 -23.67 37.02 -22.47
CA LEU A 158 -22.26 36.62 -22.60
C LEU A 158 -21.79 35.74 -21.43
N LEU A 159 -22.24 36.05 -20.21
CA LEU A 159 -21.94 35.28 -19.00
C LEU A 159 -22.61 33.90 -18.98
N LEU A 160 -23.67 33.70 -19.79
CA LEU A 160 -24.36 32.42 -19.95
C LEU A 160 -23.83 31.57 -21.10
N LEU A 161 -23.07 32.18 -22.03
CA LEU A 161 -22.47 31.52 -23.19
C LEU A 161 -21.04 31.02 -22.95
N GLY A 162 -20.36 31.53 -21.91
CA GLY A 162 -19.05 31.04 -21.46
C GLY A 162 -19.19 29.94 -20.42
#